data_AF-A0A924SPF6-F1
#
_entry.id   AF-A0A924SPF6-F1
#
_cell.length_a   1.000
_cell.length_b   1.000
_cell.length_c   1.000
_cell.angle_alpha   90.00
_cell.angle_beta   90.00
_cell.angle_gamma   90.00
#
_symmetry.space_group_name_H-M   'P 1'
#
loop_
_entity.id
_entity.type
_entity.pdbx_description
1 polymer ?
#
loop_
_entity_poly.entity_id
_entity_poly.type
_entity_poly.pdbx_seq_one_letter_code
_entity_poly.pdbx_strand_id
1 'polypeptide(L)'
;MKWQIITLMAAGTMLALPAHAGQDGCSAGSYSVIVAPDHSTLSILFDKFQLDSVAAGPAATQSKVCTISYPLNLPANMSLGVYKVDYRGFAKLARTQEASLAVQYGLQPQANQHGRVFRRKVNGVHDGDYFFTENIGAGQMK
;
A
#
# COMPACT_ATOMS: atom_id res chain seq x y z
N MET A 1 -50.92 -27.09 -3.08
CA MET A 1 -50.23 -26.07 -2.25
C MET A 1 -49.04 -26.73 -1.58
N LYS A 2 -47.83 -26.60 -2.14
CA LYS A 2 -46.59 -27.11 -1.53
C LYS A 2 -45.57 -25.99 -1.60
N TRP A 3 -45.21 -25.48 -0.43
CA TRP A 3 -44.39 -24.30 -0.19
C TRP A 3 -42.94 -24.64 -0.54
N GLN A 4 -42.38 -24.02 -1.58
CA GLN A 4 -40.96 -24.09 -1.88
C GLN A 4 -40.22 -23.14 -0.93
N ILE A 5 -39.52 -23.72 0.04
CA ILE A 5 -38.52 -23.00 0.85
C ILE A 5 -37.29 -22.87 -0.03
N ILE A 6 -37.12 -21.69 -0.63
CA ILE A 6 -35.87 -21.31 -1.30
C ILE A 6 -34.89 -20.97 -0.18
N THR A 7 -33.99 -21.92 0.13
CA THR A 7 -32.87 -21.66 1.02
C THR A 7 -31.90 -20.73 0.29
N LEU A 8 -31.91 -19.45 0.66
CA LEU A 8 -30.87 -18.51 0.24
C LEU A 8 -29.57 -18.95 0.93
N MET A 9 -28.70 -19.64 0.21
CA MET A 9 -27.29 -19.73 0.60
C MET A 9 -26.71 -18.32 0.47
N ALA A 10 -26.68 -17.57 1.58
CA ALA A 10 -25.82 -16.42 1.70
C ALA A 10 -24.38 -16.95 1.72
N ALA A 11 -23.78 -17.11 0.54
CA ALA A 11 -22.35 -17.21 0.43
C ALA A 11 -21.80 -15.91 1.03
N GLY A 12 -21.20 -16.00 2.21
CA GLY A 12 -20.47 -14.91 2.85
C GLY A 12 -19.26 -14.59 1.99
N THR A 13 -19.48 -13.89 0.89
CA THR A 13 -18.42 -13.31 0.09
C THR A 13 -17.69 -12.31 0.98
N MET A 14 -16.36 -12.41 1.07
CA MET A 14 -15.54 -11.31 1.57
C MET A 14 -15.82 -10.11 0.65
N LEU A 15 -16.78 -9.27 1.04
CA LEU A 15 -17.03 -8.00 0.40
C LEU A 15 -15.93 -7.06 0.88
N ALA A 16 -14.82 -7.08 0.17
CA ALA A 16 -13.85 -6.02 0.30
C ALA A 16 -14.40 -4.80 -0.44
N LEU A 17 -14.66 -3.74 0.31
CA LEU A 17 -14.99 -2.43 -0.24
C LEU A 17 -13.75 -1.89 -1.00
N PRO A 18 -13.91 -1.00 -1.99
CA PRO A 18 -12.78 -0.50 -2.75
C PRO A 18 -11.74 0.11 -1.82
N ALA A 19 -10.45 -0.11 -2.10
CA ALA A 19 -9.40 0.58 -1.37
C ALA A 19 -9.37 2.05 -1.80
N HIS A 20 -9.12 2.93 -0.84
CA HIS A 20 -9.01 4.36 -1.07
C HIS A 20 -7.63 4.82 -0.63
N ALA A 21 -7.06 5.74 -1.37
CA ALA A 21 -5.83 6.44 -1.00
C ALA A 21 -6.06 7.96 -0.97
N GLY A 22 -5.30 8.64 -0.11
CA GLY A 22 -5.39 10.10 0.08
C GLY A 22 -4.07 10.73 0.52
N GLN A 23 -4.11 12.05 0.75
CA GLN A 23 -2.98 12.96 1.00
C GLN A 23 -2.28 13.45 -0.28
N ASP A 24 -1.21 14.23 -0.11
CA ASP A 24 -0.49 14.95 -1.16
C ASP A 24 0.18 14.04 -2.20
N GLY A 25 0.48 12.80 -1.83
CA GLY A 25 0.96 11.76 -2.75
C GLY A 25 -0.13 11.05 -3.55
N CYS A 26 -1.38 11.09 -3.11
CA CYS A 26 -2.49 10.28 -3.66
C CYS A 26 -3.76 11.12 -3.81
N SER A 27 -3.69 12.13 -4.67
CA SER A 27 -4.86 12.92 -5.04
C SER A 27 -5.89 12.07 -5.82
N ALA A 28 -7.14 12.49 -5.81
CA ALA A 28 -8.19 11.81 -6.58
C ALA A 28 -7.81 11.71 -8.07
N GLY A 29 -7.89 10.50 -8.63
CA GLY A 29 -7.52 10.23 -10.02
C GLY A 29 -6.00 10.23 -10.31
N SER A 30 -5.15 10.15 -9.28
CA SER A 30 -3.69 10.02 -9.44
C SER A 30 -3.14 8.64 -9.10
N TYR A 31 -4.03 7.67 -8.89
CA TYR A 31 -3.70 6.29 -8.60
C TYR A 31 -4.84 5.36 -9.05
N SER A 32 -4.52 4.10 -9.27
CA SER A 32 -5.48 3.04 -9.50
C SER A 32 -5.22 1.87 -8.55
N VAL A 33 -6.30 1.20 -8.15
CA VAL A 33 -6.26 0.03 -7.25
C VAL A 33 -6.84 -1.15 -7.99
N ILE A 34 -6.10 -2.26 -7.98
CA ILE A 34 -6.51 -3.54 -8.58
C ILE A 34 -6.41 -4.61 -7.51
N VAL A 35 -7.50 -5.33 -7.30
CA VAL A 35 -7.56 -6.47 -6.38
C VAL A 35 -7.65 -7.74 -7.21
N ALA A 36 -6.80 -8.72 -6.90
CA ALA A 36 -6.87 -10.01 -7.57
C ALA A 36 -8.22 -10.70 -7.30
N PRO A 37 -8.77 -11.48 -8.25
CA PRO A 37 -10.07 -12.14 -8.06
C PRO A 37 -10.15 -13.09 -6.86
N ASP A 38 -9.01 -13.59 -6.40
CA ASP A 38 -8.86 -14.46 -5.23
C ASP A 38 -8.65 -13.68 -3.91
N HIS A 39 -8.64 -12.34 -3.97
CA HIS A 39 -8.38 -11.42 -2.85
C HIS A 39 -7.03 -11.61 -2.15
N SER A 40 -6.09 -12.36 -2.74
CA SER A 40 -4.77 -12.61 -2.14
C SER A 40 -3.80 -11.44 -2.33
N THR A 41 -4.03 -10.63 -3.36
CA THR A 41 -3.12 -9.56 -3.78
C THR A 41 -3.88 -8.26 -4.04
N LEU A 42 -3.37 -7.18 -3.47
CA LEU A 42 -3.80 -5.81 -3.74
C LEU A 42 -2.63 -5.07 -4.41
N SER A 43 -2.87 -4.56 -5.61
CA SER A 43 -1.90 -3.79 -6.38
C SER A 43 -2.36 -2.34 -6.47
N ILE A 44 -1.44 -1.41 -6.24
CA ILE A 44 -1.69 0.02 -6.38
C ILE A 44 -0.68 0.56 -7.38
N LEU A 45 -1.18 1.20 -8.42
CA LEU A 45 -0.37 1.93 -9.38
C LEU A 45 -0.55 3.42 -9.13
N PHE A 46 0.55 4.14 -9.02
CA PHE A 46 0.55 5.58 -8.83
C PHE A 46 0.88 6.29 -10.14
N ASP A 47 -0.01 7.17 -10.58
CA ASP A 47 0.17 7.89 -11.85
C ASP A 47 0.91 9.22 -11.65
N LYS A 48 0.80 9.85 -10.47
CA LYS A 48 1.42 11.17 -10.17
C LYS A 48 2.21 11.23 -8.86
N PHE A 49 2.68 10.08 -8.37
CA PHE A 49 3.56 10.03 -7.21
C PHE A 49 5.02 10.27 -7.64
N GLN A 50 5.40 11.54 -7.72
CA GLN A 50 6.76 11.96 -8.10
C GLN A 50 7.28 13.05 -7.17
N LEU A 51 8.59 13.00 -6.91
CA LEU A 51 9.38 14.00 -6.19
C LEU A 51 10.41 14.56 -7.15
N ASP A 52 10.53 15.89 -7.21
CA ASP A 52 11.51 16.58 -8.04
C ASP A 52 12.25 17.63 -7.19
N SER A 53 13.44 17.24 -6.74
CA SER A 53 14.31 18.10 -5.94
C SER A 53 14.89 19.29 -6.71
N VAL A 54 14.93 19.24 -8.06
CA VAL A 54 15.47 20.34 -8.88
C VAL A 54 14.53 21.54 -8.84
N ALA A 55 13.23 21.30 -8.86
CA ALA A 55 12.20 22.34 -8.76
C ALA A 55 12.16 23.02 -7.37
N ALA A 56 12.74 22.39 -6.35
CA ALA A 56 12.65 22.83 -4.95
C ALA A 56 13.82 23.70 -4.48
N GLY A 57 14.90 23.79 -5.26
CA GLY A 57 16.11 24.54 -4.93
C GLY A 57 17.20 23.74 -4.20
N PRO A 58 18.40 24.31 -4.00
CA PRO A 58 19.53 23.62 -3.38
C PRO A 58 19.20 23.19 -1.95
N ALA A 59 19.45 21.90 -1.63
CA ALA A 59 19.23 21.28 -0.31
C ALA A 59 17.78 21.13 0.17
N ALA A 60 16.79 21.32 -0.70
CA ALA A 60 15.40 21.07 -0.33
C ALA A 60 15.08 19.57 -0.25
N THR A 61 14.61 19.12 0.92
CA THR A 61 14.03 17.79 1.08
C THR A 61 12.56 17.85 0.69
N GLN A 62 12.17 17.12 -0.36
CA GLN A 62 10.77 16.94 -0.71
C GLN A 62 10.26 15.59 -0.17
N SER A 63 9.04 15.59 0.32
CA SER A 63 8.33 14.38 0.73
C SER A 63 6.90 14.43 0.22
N LYS A 64 6.36 13.28 -0.16
CA LYS A 64 4.94 13.07 -0.40
C LYS A 64 4.48 11.89 0.41
N VAL A 65 3.28 11.98 0.96
CA VAL A 65 2.68 10.91 1.76
C VAL A 65 1.43 10.40 1.06
N CYS A 66 1.25 9.09 1.09
CA CYS A 66 0.03 8.46 0.63
C CYS A 66 -0.47 7.53 1.72
N THR A 67 -1.66 7.82 2.26
CA THR A 67 -2.35 6.91 3.18
C THR A 67 -3.31 6.06 2.37
N ILE A 68 -3.19 4.73 2.51
CA ILE A 68 -4.02 3.74 1.82
C ILE A 68 -4.88 3.02 2.87
N SER A 69 -6.19 3.00 2.63
CA SER A 69 -7.18 2.35 3.47
C SER A 69 -7.95 1.31 2.65
N TYR A 70 -7.83 0.05 3.05
CA TYR A 70 -8.56 -1.05 2.42
C TYR A 70 -9.53 -1.69 3.44
N PRO A 71 -10.82 -1.31 3.40
CA PRO A 71 -11.85 -1.90 4.25
C PRO A 71 -12.09 -3.39 3.92
N LEU A 72 -11.94 -4.24 4.94
CA LEU A 72 -12.06 -5.68 4.84
C LEU A 72 -13.15 -6.21 5.77
N ASN A 73 -13.97 -7.13 5.27
CA ASN A 73 -14.89 -7.91 6.08
C ASN A 73 -14.33 -9.31 6.32
N LEU A 74 -13.73 -9.52 7.50
CA LEU A 74 -13.12 -10.79 7.88
C LEU A 74 -14.13 -11.64 8.66
N PRO A 75 -14.49 -12.85 8.19
CA PRO A 75 -15.33 -13.77 8.95
C PRO A 75 -14.73 -14.12 10.31
N ALA A 76 -15.59 -14.52 11.25
CA ALA A 76 -15.15 -15.02 12.55
C ALA A 76 -14.17 -16.19 12.38
N ASN A 77 -13.11 -16.19 13.20
CA ASN A 77 -12.02 -17.18 13.19
C ASN A 77 -11.07 -17.13 11.98
N MET A 78 -11.10 -16.08 11.16
CA MET A 78 -10.07 -15.83 10.16
C MET A 78 -9.09 -14.75 10.62
N SER A 79 -7.81 -14.90 10.27
CA SER A 79 -6.77 -13.90 10.51
C SER A 79 -6.22 -13.39 9.19
N LEU A 80 -5.97 -12.08 9.11
CA LEU A 80 -5.31 -11.47 7.97
C LEU A 80 -3.82 -11.22 8.27
N GLY A 81 -2.98 -11.52 7.30
CA GLY A 81 -1.56 -11.19 7.32
C GLY A 81 -1.14 -10.65 5.95
N VAL A 82 -0.40 -9.54 5.93
CA VAL A 82 0.40 -9.17 4.77
C VAL A 82 1.72 -9.88 4.96
N TYR A 83 2.09 -10.71 3.99
CA TYR A 83 3.30 -11.52 4.05
C TYR A 83 4.42 -10.97 3.18
N LYS A 84 4.05 -10.27 2.11
CA LYS A 84 4.99 -9.76 1.13
C LYS A 84 4.46 -8.46 0.54
N VAL A 85 5.34 -7.47 0.40
CA VAL A 85 5.05 -6.26 -0.36
C VAL A 85 6.21 -5.94 -1.29
N ASP A 86 5.88 -5.70 -2.55
CA ASP A 86 6.83 -5.29 -3.57
C ASP A 86 6.64 -3.81 -3.89
N TYR A 87 7.73 -3.04 -3.83
CA TYR A 87 7.76 -1.64 -4.27
C TYR A 87 8.60 -1.52 -5.53
N ARG A 88 8.05 -0.82 -6.52
CA ARG A 88 8.72 -0.57 -7.80
C ARG A 88 8.63 0.90 -8.12
N GLY A 89 9.66 1.41 -8.76
CA GLY A 89 9.67 2.76 -9.28
C GLY A 89 10.98 3.07 -9.97
N PHE A 90 11.15 4.34 -10.29
CA PHE A 90 12.34 4.87 -10.95
C PHE A 90 12.96 5.96 -10.09
N ALA A 91 14.29 6.03 -10.08
CA ALA A 91 15.01 7.12 -9.44
C ALA A 91 16.14 7.63 -10.34
N LYS A 92 16.31 8.95 -10.35
CA LYS A 92 17.46 9.62 -10.96
C LYS A 92 18.09 10.55 -9.95
N LEU A 93 19.25 10.16 -9.46
CA LEU A 93 19.95 10.79 -8.34
C LEU A 93 21.39 11.12 -8.73
N ALA A 94 21.82 12.33 -8.38
CA ALA A 94 23.20 12.76 -8.43
C ALA A 94 24.00 12.22 -7.22
N ARG A 95 25.33 12.36 -7.25
CA ARG A 95 26.26 11.76 -6.27
C ARG A 95 25.91 12.04 -4.80
N THR A 96 25.39 13.22 -4.49
CA THR A 96 25.07 13.66 -3.13
C THR A 96 23.58 13.57 -2.78
N GLN A 97 22.76 13.02 -3.68
CA GLN A 97 21.32 12.88 -3.47
C GLN A 97 20.98 11.50 -2.91
N GLU A 98 19.89 11.46 -2.14
CA GLU A 98 19.30 10.25 -1.56
C GLU A 98 17.79 10.30 -1.80
N ALA A 99 17.21 9.15 -2.13
CA ALA A 99 15.76 8.95 -2.07
C ALA A 99 15.44 7.91 -1.00
N SER A 100 14.41 8.17 -0.19
CA SER A 100 13.97 7.24 0.85
C SER A 100 12.49 6.91 0.69
N LEU A 101 12.16 5.61 0.77
CA LEU A 101 10.80 5.10 0.88
C LEU A 101 10.59 4.60 2.31
N ALA A 102 9.58 5.12 3.00
CA ALA A 102 9.20 4.70 4.34
C ALA A 102 7.74 4.25 4.35
N VAL A 103 7.47 3.05 4.87
CA VAL A 103 6.12 2.47 4.87
C VAL A 103 5.82 1.85 6.23
N GLN A 104 4.61 2.12 6.73
CA GLN A 104 4.07 1.54 7.95
C GLN A 104 2.78 0.80 7.61
N TYR A 105 2.59 -0.36 8.21
CA TYR A 105 1.41 -1.20 8.04
C TYR A 105 0.67 -1.34 9.37
N GLY A 106 -0.65 -1.34 9.32
CA GLY A 106 -1.48 -1.54 10.50
C GLY A 106 -2.82 -2.14 10.15
N LEU A 107 -3.31 -3.05 11.00
CA LEU A 107 -4.68 -3.57 10.93
C LEU A 107 -5.55 -2.89 12.00
N GLN A 108 -6.55 -2.15 11.56
CA GLN A 108 -7.52 -1.52 12.46
C GLN A 108 -8.55 -2.55 12.97
N PRO A 109 -9.07 -2.39 14.21
CA PRO A 109 -8.83 -1.27 15.14
C PRO A 109 -7.55 -1.40 16.00
N GLN A 110 -6.83 -2.52 15.98
CA GLN A 110 -5.70 -2.77 16.88
C GLN A 110 -4.39 -2.08 16.46
N ALA A 111 -4.38 -1.35 15.34
CA ALA A 111 -3.19 -0.72 14.77
C ALA A 111 -2.40 0.14 15.78
N ASN A 112 -1.16 -0.23 16.02
CA ASN A 112 -0.22 0.46 16.88
C ASN A 112 0.33 1.69 16.16
N GLN A 113 0.11 2.86 16.77
CA GLN A 113 0.66 4.13 16.30
C GLN A 113 2.21 4.12 16.27
N HIS A 114 2.85 3.25 17.05
CA HIS A 114 4.30 3.01 17.10
C HIS A 114 4.71 1.71 16.39
N GLY A 115 3.92 1.24 15.43
CA GLY A 115 4.24 0.07 14.61
C GLY A 115 5.58 0.20 13.85
N ARG A 116 6.08 -0.92 13.35
CA ARG A 116 7.35 -0.94 12.62
C ARG A 116 7.26 -0.14 11.32
N VAL A 117 8.24 0.73 11.09
CA VAL A 117 8.42 1.44 9.82
C VAL A 117 9.51 0.74 9.01
N PHE A 118 9.14 0.26 7.83
CA PHE A 118 10.08 -0.29 6.86
C PHE A 118 10.66 0.86 6.05
N ARG A 119 12.00 0.94 5.97
CA ARG A 119 12.70 1.99 5.23
C ARG A 119 13.61 1.40 4.17
N ARG A 120 13.50 1.91 2.95
CA ARG A 120 14.39 1.64 1.83
C ARG A 120 14.98 2.93 1.32
N LYS A 121 16.22 2.86 0.85
CA LYS A 121 16.97 4.00 0.36
C LYS A 121 17.60 3.66 -0.97
N VAL A 122 17.61 4.63 -1.87
CA VAL A 122 18.43 4.65 -3.08
C VAL A 122 19.46 5.77 -2.86
N ASN A 123 20.74 5.42 -2.88
CA ASN A 123 21.84 6.31 -2.52
C ASN A 123 22.80 6.47 -3.68
N GLY A 124 23.41 7.67 -3.76
CA GLY A 124 24.48 7.94 -4.70
C GLY A 124 23.98 8.09 -6.14
N VAL A 125 24.92 8.06 -7.08
CA VAL A 125 24.59 8.20 -8.50
C VAL A 125 23.71 7.03 -8.93
N HIS A 126 22.48 7.33 -9.35
CA HIS A 126 21.50 6.35 -9.78
C HIS A 126 20.71 6.92 -10.97
N ASP A 127 20.46 6.11 -11.99
CA ASP A 127 19.59 6.45 -13.13
C ASP A 127 18.98 5.12 -13.59
N GLY A 128 17.81 4.78 -13.04
CA GLY A 128 17.20 3.48 -13.30
C GLY A 128 16.03 3.12 -12.40
N ASP A 129 15.48 1.93 -12.67
CA ASP A 129 14.43 1.33 -11.86
C ASP A 129 15.00 0.77 -10.56
N TYR A 130 14.21 0.89 -9.49
CA TYR A 130 14.43 0.19 -8.25
C TYR A 130 13.30 -0.81 -8.01
N PHE A 131 13.67 -1.92 -7.37
CA PHE A 131 12.75 -2.95 -6.92
C PHE A 131 13.11 -3.37 -5.51
N PHE A 132 12.15 -3.25 -4.60
CA PHE A 132 12.32 -3.64 -3.21
C PHE A 132 11.23 -4.64 -2.83
N THR A 133 11.61 -5.68 -2.10
CA THR A 133 10.65 -6.63 -1.52
C THR A 133 10.77 -6.61 0.00
N GLU A 134 9.65 -6.47 0.67
CA GLU A 134 9.51 -6.68 2.10
C GLU A 134 8.83 -8.01 2.35
N ASN A 135 9.46 -8.86 3.17
CA ASN A 135 8.79 -10.02 3.73
C ASN A 135 8.31 -9.66 5.14
N ILE A 136 7.00 -9.56 5.30
CA ILE A 136 6.35 -9.17 6.55
C ILE A 136 5.97 -10.46 7.27
N GLY A 137 6.60 -10.70 8.43
CA GLY A 137 6.25 -11.86 9.25
C GLY A 137 4.82 -11.78 9.78
N ALA A 138 4.26 -12.93 10.17
CA ALA A 138 2.97 -12.98 10.85
C ALA A 138 2.98 -12.08 12.12
N GLY A 139 1.89 -11.33 12.34
CA GLY A 139 1.74 -10.47 13.51
C GLY A 139 2.57 -9.18 13.52
N GLN A 140 3.23 -8.82 12.42
CA GLN A 140 4.05 -7.60 12.30
C GLN A 140 3.25 -6.35 11.88
N MET A 141 1.94 -6.49 11.65
CA MET A 141 1.01 -5.40 11.36
C MET A 141 0.15 -5.01 12.57
N LYS A 142 0.64 -5.30 13.76
CA LYS A 142 -0.01 -4.90 15.01
C LYS A 142 0.11 -3.41 15.20
#